data_AF-A0A927ACY1-F1
#
_entry.id   AF-A0A927ACY1-F1
#
_cell.length_a   1.000
_cell.length_b   1.000
_cell.length_c   1.000
_cell.angle_alpha   90.00
_cell.angle_beta   90.00
_cell.angle_gamma   90.00
#
_symmetry.space_group_name_H-M   'P 1'
#
loop_
_entity.id
_entity.type
_entity.pdbx_description
1 polymer ?
#
loop_
_entity_poly.entity_id
_entity_poly.type
_entity_poly.pdbx_seq_one_letter_code
_entity_poly.pdbx_strand_id
1 'polypeptide(L)'
;MTLPPSPTLDIEALSRLFDRTTNSYKYLFFLGLMDELRQRQFEAATPIPLKDVVVEMLARAWKAHHTHQLKFGAQDQIAEKLKELDDALPKSLFRVRDVSPTDLKGMIQGRVADSTVELLRYVPFRLIRPFFEEELRGAKDAQVNQKILVLSQNEFETRKPLYTFSNDQQAIVLHPDWATYLQENDAQIQQWAFDAWVEYMEWCNPGVEHIASKLPLTLLILTLHSGGLNWHRHLAHVLSLFDSSIAS
;
A
#
# COMPACT_ATOMS: atom_id res chain seq x y z
N MET A 1 14.52 -12.58 -4.81
CA MET A 1 14.86 -11.86 -6.05
C MET A 1 15.85 -10.75 -5.74
N THR A 2 16.88 -10.52 -6.56
CA THR A 2 17.83 -9.40 -6.37
C THR A 2 17.30 -8.13 -7.02
N LEU A 3 17.35 -7.00 -6.32
CA LEU A 3 16.92 -5.70 -6.84
C LEU A 3 17.92 -5.15 -7.87
N PRO A 4 17.47 -4.44 -8.93
CA PRO A 4 18.36 -3.75 -9.86
C PRO A 4 19.31 -2.79 -9.16
N PRO A 5 20.60 -2.78 -9.48
CA PRO A 5 21.53 -1.84 -8.87
C PRO A 5 21.25 -0.42 -9.35
N SER A 6 21.64 0.56 -8.53
CA SER A 6 21.69 1.97 -8.90
C SER A 6 22.99 2.57 -8.39
N PRO A 7 23.70 3.38 -9.20
CA PRO A 7 24.94 4.02 -8.77
C PRO A 7 24.72 5.20 -7.80
N THR A 8 23.48 5.71 -7.71
CA THR A 8 23.15 6.93 -6.96
C THR A 8 22.19 6.71 -5.79
N LEU A 9 21.57 5.54 -5.71
CA LEU A 9 20.57 5.20 -4.70
C LEU A 9 21.05 4.08 -3.79
N ASP A 10 20.64 4.13 -2.53
CA ASP A 10 20.92 3.08 -1.55
C ASP A 10 19.98 1.89 -1.74
N ILE A 11 20.33 1.02 -2.70
CA ILE A 11 19.59 -0.22 -2.97
C ILE A 11 19.70 -1.22 -1.81
N GLU A 12 20.76 -1.13 -1.02
CA GLU A 12 20.94 -1.98 0.16
C GLU A 12 19.88 -1.65 1.23
N ALA A 13 19.68 -0.36 1.53
CA ALA A 13 18.59 0.09 2.40
C ALA A 13 17.20 -0.30 1.85
N LEU A 14 16.98 -0.16 0.54
CA LEU A 14 15.72 -0.61 -0.08
C LEU A 14 15.50 -2.12 0.11
N SER A 15 16.53 -2.95 -0.08
CA SER A 15 16.41 -4.40 0.07
C SER A 15 16.00 -4.84 1.49
N ARG A 16 16.22 -3.96 2.49
CA ARG A 16 15.91 -4.17 3.90
C ARG A 16 14.59 -3.55 4.37
N LEU A 17 13.75 -2.99 3.47
CA LEU A 17 12.48 -2.35 3.89
C LEU A 17 11.62 -3.28 4.79
N PHE A 18 11.60 -4.56 4.47
CA PHE A 18 10.81 -5.58 5.15
C PHE A 18 11.56 -6.31 6.27
N ASP A 19 12.71 -5.81 6.69
CA ASP A 19 13.40 -6.34 7.86
C ASP A 19 12.58 -6.06 9.14
N ARG A 20 12.68 -7.01 10.08
CA ARG A 20 12.04 -6.95 11.41
C ARG A 20 10.53 -6.71 11.34
N THR A 21 9.85 -7.47 10.49
CA THR A 21 8.39 -7.47 10.38
C THR A 21 7.76 -8.47 11.35
N THR A 22 6.75 -8.01 12.10
CA THR A 22 5.89 -8.87 12.93
C THR A 22 4.42 -8.76 12.53
N ASN A 23 4.12 -7.84 11.60
CA ASN A 23 2.80 -7.55 11.06
C ASN A 23 2.89 -7.32 9.55
N SER A 24 1.75 -7.39 8.88
CA SER A 24 1.62 -7.25 7.43
C SER A 24 1.81 -5.82 6.91
N TYR A 25 1.85 -4.84 7.82
CA TYR A 25 1.64 -3.44 7.47
C TYR A 25 2.69 -2.88 6.52
N LYS A 26 3.97 -3.22 6.71
CA LYS A 26 5.05 -2.74 5.82
C LYS A 26 4.87 -3.25 4.39
N TYR A 27 4.53 -4.54 4.24
CA TYR A 27 4.31 -5.16 2.93
C TYR A 27 3.15 -4.51 2.21
N LEU A 28 1.99 -4.42 2.88
CA LEU A 28 0.79 -3.83 2.31
C LEU A 28 0.97 -2.35 2.01
N PHE A 29 1.66 -1.61 2.88
CA PHE A 29 1.93 -0.18 2.66
C PHE A 29 2.83 0.04 1.44
N PHE A 30 3.94 -0.70 1.32
CA PHE A 30 4.83 -0.53 0.17
C PHE A 30 4.15 -0.96 -1.14
N LEU A 31 3.45 -2.10 -1.14
CA LEU A 31 2.69 -2.55 -2.30
C LEU A 31 1.54 -1.60 -2.67
N GLY A 32 0.90 -0.98 -1.68
CA GLY A 32 -0.11 0.06 -1.88
C GLY A 32 0.49 1.35 -2.42
N LEU A 33 1.67 1.76 -1.92
CA LEU A 33 2.42 2.89 -2.45
C LEU A 33 2.79 2.66 -3.92
N MET A 34 3.25 1.46 -4.29
CA MET A 34 3.53 1.14 -5.69
C MET A 34 2.28 1.23 -6.59
N ASP A 35 1.11 0.83 -6.11
CA ASP A 35 -0.15 1.00 -6.87
C ASP A 35 -0.53 2.47 -7.04
N GLU A 36 -0.34 3.27 -5.99
CA GLU A 36 -0.61 4.71 -6.02
C GLU A 36 0.36 5.42 -6.98
N LEU A 37 1.65 5.06 -6.96
CA LEU A 37 2.65 5.60 -7.88
C LEU A 37 2.33 5.28 -9.33
N ARG A 38 1.94 4.04 -9.65
CA ARG A 38 1.53 3.68 -11.02
C ARG A 38 0.32 4.49 -11.50
N GLN A 39 -0.68 4.71 -10.65
CA GLN A 39 -1.84 5.54 -10.97
C GLN A 39 -1.45 6.98 -11.30
N ARG A 40 -0.45 7.50 -10.57
CA ARG A 40 0.14 8.83 -10.77
C ARG A 40 1.23 8.86 -11.85
N GLN A 41 1.43 7.75 -12.59
CA GLN A 41 2.49 7.63 -13.60
C GLN A 41 3.90 7.96 -13.05
N PHE A 42 4.12 7.64 -11.76
CA PHE A 42 5.35 7.91 -11.01
C PHE A 42 5.70 9.40 -10.89
N GLU A 43 4.71 10.30 -10.98
CA GLU A 43 4.91 11.72 -10.72
C GLU A 43 5.30 11.97 -9.25
N ALA A 44 6.49 12.52 -9.03
CA ALA A 44 7.05 12.77 -7.69
C ALA A 44 6.88 14.21 -7.19
N ALA A 45 6.46 15.14 -8.06
CA ALA A 45 6.35 16.56 -7.72
C ALA A 45 5.22 16.84 -6.71
N THR A 46 4.16 16.04 -6.76
CA THR A 46 2.98 16.19 -5.92
C THR A 46 3.07 15.25 -4.72
N PRO A 47 2.92 15.73 -3.47
CA PRO A 47 2.86 14.87 -2.29
C PRO A 47 1.76 13.82 -2.39
N ILE A 48 2.04 12.61 -1.91
CA ILE A 48 1.11 11.48 -1.91
C ILE A 48 0.43 11.40 -0.55
N PRO A 49 -0.88 11.66 -0.45
CA PRO A 49 -1.61 11.56 0.81
C PRO A 49 -1.52 10.15 1.38
N LEU A 50 -1.22 10.03 2.68
CA LEU A 50 -1.13 8.75 3.36
C LEU A 50 -2.46 7.99 3.31
N LYS A 51 -3.59 8.71 3.37
CA LYS A 51 -4.92 8.13 3.25
C LYS A 51 -5.11 7.36 1.93
N ASP A 52 -4.51 7.84 0.83
CA ASP A 52 -4.65 7.21 -0.49
C ASP A 52 -3.85 5.89 -0.50
N VAL A 53 -2.63 5.89 0.07
CA VAL A 53 -1.84 4.66 0.29
C VAL A 53 -2.56 3.66 1.20
N VAL A 54 -3.24 4.15 2.25
CA VAL A 54 -4.04 3.31 3.16
C VAL A 54 -5.22 2.66 2.44
N VAL A 55 -5.90 3.38 1.53
CA VAL A 55 -6.96 2.81 0.69
C VAL A 55 -6.41 1.65 -0.16
N GLU A 56 -5.27 1.83 -0.83
CA GLU A 56 -4.62 0.77 -1.61
C GLU A 56 -4.24 -0.45 -0.75
N MET A 57 -3.65 -0.19 0.41
CA MET A 57 -3.28 -1.20 1.40
C MET A 57 -4.49 -2.04 1.85
N LEU A 58 -5.60 -1.39 2.17
CA LEU A 58 -6.81 -2.07 2.63
C LEU A 58 -7.50 -2.83 1.49
N ALA A 59 -7.52 -2.29 0.28
CA ALA A 59 -8.06 -2.99 -0.88
C ALA A 59 -7.29 -4.30 -1.18
N ARG A 60 -5.95 -4.28 -1.05
CA ARG A 60 -5.12 -5.50 -1.17
C ARG A 60 -5.46 -6.52 -0.10
N ALA A 61 -5.53 -6.06 1.14
CA ALA A 61 -5.82 -6.92 2.27
C ALA A 61 -7.22 -7.53 2.20
N TRP A 62 -8.21 -6.76 1.74
CA TRP A 62 -9.59 -7.22 1.57
C TRP A 62 -9.65 -8.46 0.68
N LYS A 63 -8.93 -8.49 -0.46
CA LYS A 63 -8.97 -9.65 -1.35
C LYS A 63 -8.40 -10.92 -0.70
N ALA A 64 -7.29 -10.79 0.02
CA ALA A 64 -6.68 -11.91 0.73
C ALA A 64 -7.55 -12.40 1.91
N HIS A 65 -8.13 -11.47 2.68
CA HIS A 65 -8.99 -11.80 3.82
C HIS A 65 -10.36 -12.34 3.38
N HIS A 66 -11.05 -11.61 2.52
CA HIS A 66 -12.44 -11.86 2.21
C HIS A 66 -12.61 -13.03 1.23
N THR A 67 -11.87 -13.02 0.12
CA THR A 67 -11.99 -14.03 -0.93
C THR A 67 -11.38 -15.38 -0.50
N HIS A 68 -10.29 -15.34 0.27
CA HIS A 68 -9.49 -16.53 0.57
C HIS A 68 -9.38 -16.88 2.05
N GLN A 69 -9.99 -16.09 2.94
CA GLN A 69 -10.01 -16.34 4.40
C GLN A 69 -8.61 -16.45 5.01
N LEU A 70 -7.64 -15.73 4.43
CA LEU A 70 -6.26 -15.69 4.92
C LEU A 70 -6.14 -14.83 6.19
N LYS A 71 -5.20 -15.22 7.06
CA LYS A 71 -4.86 -14.55 8.31
C LYS A 71 -3.58 -13.71 8.12
N PHE A 72 -3.51 -12.54 8.76
CA PHE A 72 -2.41 -11.57 8.62
C PHE A 72 -1.43 -11.57 9.80
N GLY A 73 -1.57 -12.50 10.75
CA GLY A 73 -0.76 -12.59 11.97
C GLY A 73 -1.58 -12.32 13.24
N ALA A 74 -1.11 -12.80 14.40
CA ALA A 74 -1.88 -12.75 15.65
C ALA A 74 -2.03 -11.34 16.25
N GLN A 75 -1.04 -10.47 16.04
CA GLN A 75 -1.03 -9.07 16.52
C GLN A 75 -1.46 -8.08 15.43
N ASP A 76 -1.84 -8.58 14.26
CA ASP A 76 -2.18 -7.78 13.10
C ASP A 76 -3.66 -7.36 13.15
N GLN A 77 -3.94 -6.07 13.02
CA GLN A 77 -5.29 -5.51 13.11
C GLN A 77 -5.93 -5.24 11.74
N ILE A 78 -5.32 -5.65 10.63
CA ILE A 78 -5.89 -5.43 9.29
C ILE A 78 -7.26 -6.09 9.16
N ALA A 79 -7.39 -7.35 9.59
CA ALA A 79 -8.67 -8.06 9.52
C ALA A 79 -9.76 -7.35 10.35
N GLU A 80 -9.39 -6.83 11.53
CA GLU A 80 -10.30 -6.05 12.37
C GLU A 80 -10.74 -4.76 11.67
N LYS A 81 -9.81 -4.02 11.07
CA LYS A 81 -10.13 -2.80 10.30
C LYS A 81 -10.97 -3.05 9.07
N LEU A 82 -10.73 -4.15 8.35
CA LEU A 82 -11.58 -4.56 7.24
C LEU A 82 -13.00 -4.89 7.70
N LYS A 83 -13.13 -5.50 8.88
CA LYS A 83 -14.44 -5.78 9.47
C LYS A 83 -15.15 -4.49 9.93
N GLU A 84 -14.46 -3.57 10.59
CA GLU A 84 -15.04 -2.26 10.96
C GLU A 84 -15.55 -1.50 9.73
N LEU A 85 -14.79 -1.53 8.62
CA LEU A 85 -15.21 -0.93 7.36
C LEU A 85 -16.43 -1.62 6.78
N ASP A 86 -16.57 -2.94 6.93
CA ASP A 86 -17.73 -3.70 6.49
C ASP A 86 -18.99 -3.39 7.28
N ASP A 87 -18.87 -3.37 8.60
CA ASP A 87 -19.98 -3.13 9.52
C ASP A 87 -20.59 -1.73 9.30
N ALA A 88 -19.79 -0.79 8.77
CA ALA A 88 -20.22 0.55 8.39
C ALA A 88 -20.99 0.64 7.05
N LEU A 89 -21.21 -0.47 6.34
CA LEU A 89 -21.91 -0.48 5.04
C LEU A 89 -23.40 -0.86 5.16
N PRO A 90 -24.31 -0.12 4.50
CA PRO A 90 -25.74 -0.45 4.44
C PRO A 90 -26.02 -1.82 3.80
N LYS A 91 -25.13 -2.24 2.89
CA LYS A 91 -25.04 -3.58 2.33
C LYS A 91 -23.59 -4.01 2.50
N SER A 92 -23.33 -4.93 3.43
CA SER A 92 -22.00 -5.48 3.68
C SER A 92 -21.28 -5.80 2.36
N LEU A 93 -20.07 -5.26 2.21
CA LEU A 93 -19.12 -5.58 1.13
C LEU A 93 -18.93 -7.10 1.02
N PHE A 94 -19.14 -7.81 2.13
CA PHE A 94 -18.87 -9.24 2.25
C PHE A 94 -19.92 -10.12 1.57
N ARG A 95 -20.96 -9.51 0.98
CA ARG A 95 -21.91 -10.23 0.13
C ARG A 95 -21.53 -10.19 -1.35
N VAL A 96 -20.62 -9.31 -1.76
CA VAL A 96 -20.23 -9.14 -3.17
C VAL A 96 -18.88 -9.83 -3.39
N ARG A 97 -18.91 -11.02 -4.01
CA ARG A 97 -17.68 -11.78 -4.30
C ARG A 97 -16.82 -11.16 -5.40
N ASP A 98 -17.46 -10.45 -6.34
CA ASP A 98 -16.83 -9.91 -7.55
C ASP A 98 -16.92 -8.38 -7.57
N VAL A 99 -16.25 -7.72 -6.63
CA VAL A 99 -16.08 -6.26 -6.63
C VAL A 99 -14.86 -5.90 -7.47
N SER A 100 -15.00 -4.96 -8.42
CA SER A 100 -13.84 -4.46 -9.15
C SER A 100 -12.88 -3.71 -8.20
N PRO A 101 -11.55 -3.73 -8.43
CA PRO A 101 -10.62 -2.97 -7.60
C PRO A 101 -10.99 -1.48 -7.49
N THR A 102 -11.50 -0.87 -8.56
CA THR A 102 -11.92 0.53 -8.56
C THR A 102 -13.11 0.78 -7.64
N ASP A 103 -14.15 -0.06 -7.72
CA ASP A 103 -15.33 0.08 -6.85
C ASP A 103 -14.96 -0.17 -5.38
N LEU A 104 -14.11 -1.17 -5.13
CA LEU A 104 -13.60 -1.47 -3.80
C LEU A 104 -12.87 -0.27 -3.19
N LYS A 105 -11.95 0.34 -3.96
CA LYS A 105 -11.23 1.54 -3.53
C LYS A 105 -12.17 2.71 -3.25
N GLY A 106 -13.15 2.96 -4.13
CA GLY A 106 -14.14 4.03 -3.91
C GLY A 106 -14.96 3.81 -2.64
N MET A 107 -15.36 2.56 -2.36
CA MET A 107 -16.10 2.22 -1.14
C MET A 107 -15.25 2.37 0.13
N ILE A 108 -13.97 1.98 0.07
CA ILE A 108 -13.01 2.14 1.17
C ILE A 108 -12.72 3.62 1.39
N GLN A 109 -12.39 4.39 0.34
CA GLN A 109 -11.99 5.79 0.43
C GLN A 109 -13.03 6.67 1.12
N GLY A 110 -14.32 6.47 0.84
CA GLY A 110 -15.39 7.20 1.53
C GLY A 110 -15.57 6.86 3.01
N ARG A 111 -14.84 5.86 3.54
CA ARG A 111 -15.00 5.28 4.88
C ARG A 111 -13.69 5.14 5.65
N VAL A 112 -12.53 5.36 5.04
CA VAL A 112 -11.26 5.44 5.77
C VAL A 112 -11.36 6.64 6.70
N ALA A 113 -11.54 6.35 7.98
CA ALA A 113 -11.54 7.35 9.02
C ALA A 113 -10.11 7.71 9.44
N ASP A 114 -9.94 8.90 10.02
CA ASP A 114 -8.65 9.35 10.56
C ASP A 114 -8.06 8.35 11.56
N SER A 115 -8.90 7.67 12.35
CA SER A 115 -8.46 6.62 13.29
C SER A 115 -7.75 5.44 12.61
N THR A 116 -8.12 5.10 11.37
CA THR A 116 -7.47 4.06 10.58
C THR A 116 -6.10 4.54 10.09
N VAL A 117 -6.01 5.79 9.67
CA VAL A 117 -4.72 6.42 9.31
C VAL A 117 -3.81 6.49 10.53
N GLU A 118 -4.34 6.87 11.69
CA GLU A 118 -3.64 6.91 12.96
C GLU A 118 -3.11 5.54 13.40
N LEU A 119 -3.88 4.46 13.19
CA LEU A 119 -3.40 3.10 13.46
C LEU A 119 -2.13 2.79 12.65
N LEU A 120 -2.11 3.26 11.41
CA LEU A 120 -1.04 3.00 10.45
C LEU A 120 0.07 4.07 10.50
N ARG A 121 -0.03 5.06 11.42
CA ARG A 121 0.89 6.22 11.50
C ARG A 121 2.35 5.85 11.67
N TYR A 122 2.65 4.69 12.26
CA TYR A 122 4.03 4.24 12.47
C TYR A 122 4.65 3.64 11.20
N VAL A 123 3.82 3.07 10.33
CA VAL A 123 4.26 2.25 9.20
C VAL A 123 5.11 3.06 8.22
N PRO A 124 4.74 4.29 7.80
CA PRO A 124 5.58 5.09 6.93
C PRO A 124 6.99 5.30 7.48
N PHE A 125 7.11 5.71 8.75
CA PHE A 125 8.42 5.91 9.38
C PHE A 125 9.20 4.59 9.50
N ARG A 126 8.54 3.52 9.92
CA ARG A 126 9.19 2.22 10.14
C ARG A 126 9.64 1.55 8.84
N LEU A 127 8.97 1.84 7.73
CA LEU A 127 9.33 1.34 6.41
C LEU A 127 10.71 1.88 5.99
N ILE A 128 10.92 3.20 6.05
CA ILE A 128 12.17 3.84 5.62
C ILE A 128 13.27 3.83 6.68
N ARG A 129 13.07 3.15 7.81
CA ARG A 129 14.08 2.98 8.85
C ARG A 129 15.45 2.50 8.35
N PRO A 130 15.55 1.56 7.38
CA PRO A 130 16.84 1.05 6.90
C PRO A 130 17.78 2.12 6.33
N PHE A 131 17.25 3.26 5.89
CA PHE A 131 18.05 4.39 5.42
C PHE A 131 18.78 5.11 6.55
N PHE A 132 18.41 4.89 7.81
CA PHE A 132 18.87 5.66 8.97
C PHE A 132 19.31 4.78 10.15
N GLU A 133 19.72 3.53 9.89
CA GLU A 133 19.96 2.57 10.98
C GLU A 133 21.05 3.02 11.96
N GLU A 134 22.12 3.63 11.45
CA GLU A 134 23.24 4.11 12.24
C GLU A 134 22.82 5.22 13.21
N GLU A 135 22.05 6.20 12.74
CA GLU A 135 21.55 7.33 13.54
C GLU A 135 20.48 6.92 14.56
N LEU A 136 19.81 5.80 14.29
CA LEU A 136 18.77 5.23 15.13
C LEU A 136 19.30 4.18 16.11
N ARG A 137 20.59 3.83 16.06
CA ARG A 137 21.19 2.87 16.97
C ARG A 137 21.06 3.37 18.42
N GLY A 138 20.47 2.53 19.28
CA GLY A 138 20.23 2.86 20.69
C GLY A 138 19.11 3.88 20.96
N ALA A 139 18.42 4.35 19.92
CA ALA A 139 17.26 5.23 20.11
C ALA A 139 16.10 4.49 20.79
N LYS A 140 15.42 5.17 21.73
CA LYS A 140 14.18 4.65 22.33
C LYS A 140 13.09 4.63 21.27
N ASP A 141 12.23 3.61 21.28
CA ASP A 141 11.17 3.44 20.26
C ASP A 141 10.27 4.69 20.11
N ALA A 142 9.92 5.33 21.22
CA ALA A 142 9.14 6.57 21.26
C ALA A 142 9.78 7.76 20.50
N GLN A 143 11.09 7.74 20.29
CA GLN A 143 11.83 8.80 19.59
C GLN A 143 12.06 8.50 18.11
N VAL A 144 11.84 7.25 17.67
CA VAL A 144 12.26 6.81 16.33
C VAL A 144 11.52 7.57 15.23
N ASN A 145 10.19 7.79 15.35
CA ASN A 145 9.44 8.51 14.32
C ASN A 145 9.95 9.94 14.15
N GLN A 146 10.11 10.67 15.26
CA GLN A 146 10.58 12.05 15.21
C GLN A 146 12.01 12.15 14.65
N LYS A 147 12.88 11.19 14.98
CA LYS A 147 14.23 11.12 14.42
C LYS A 147 14.19 10.87 12.91
N ILE A 148 13.39 9.90 12.46
CA ILE A 148 13.23 9.61 11.03
C ILE A 148 12.68 10.81 10.27
N LEU A 149 11.67 11.50 10.81
CA LEU A 149 11.12 12.72 10.22
C LEU A 149 12.21 13.77 9.97
N VAL A 150 12.98 14.09 11.01
CA VAL A 150 14.03 15.11 10.94
C VAL A 150 15.14 14.69 9.98
N LEU A 151 15.57 13.43 10.04
CA LEU A 151 16.62 12.89 9.16
C LEU A 151 16.16 12.88 7.70
N SER A 152 14.95 12.41 7.42
CA SER A 152 14.42 12.33 6.05
C SER A 152 14.23 13.69 5.41
N GLN A 153 13.95 14.73 6.20
CA GLN A 153 13.85 16.12 5.72
C GLN A 153 15.23 16.75 5.52
N ASN A 154 16.13 16.64 6.50
CA ASN A 154 17.44 17.31 6.45
C ASN A 154 18.38 16.68 5.43
N GLU A 155 18.24 15.37 5.18
CA GLU A 155 19.12 14.60 4.31
C GLU A 155 18.42 14.16 3.01
N PHE A 156 17.32 14.83 2.65
CA PHE A 156 16.52 14.46 1.49
C PHE A 156 17.35 14.45 0.20
N GLU A 157 18.14 15.50 -0.05
CA GLU A 157 18.95 15.63 -1.27
C GLU A 157 20.31 14.90 -1.18
N THR A 158 20.85 14.74 0.03
CA THR A 158 22.19 14.18 0.24
C THR A 158 22.17 12.65 0.38
N ARG A 159 21.33 12.12 1.27
CA ARG A 159 21.17 10.67 1.48
C ARG A 159 20.19 10.06 0.50
N LYS A 160 19.21 10.83 0.02
CA LYS A 160 18.15 10.36 -0.88
C LYS A 160 17.38 9.19 -0.28
N PRO A 161 16.74 9.35 0.90
CA PRO A 161 15.79 8.34 1.38
C PRO A 161 14.65 8.18 0.38
N LEU A 162 13.95 7.04 0.43
CA LEU A 162 12.82 6.74 -0.46
C LEU A 162 11.82 7.91 -0.56
N TYR A 163 11.43 8.45 0.60
CA TYR A 163 10.58 9.63 0.70
C TYR A 163 10.87 10.39 2.01
N THR A 164 10.34 11.61 2.06
CA THR A 164 10.15 12.38 3.29
C THR A 164 8.67 12.68 3.53
N PHE A 165 8.33 13.53 4.49
CA PHE A 165 6.95 13.83 4.88
C PHE A 165 6.58 15.29 4.64
N SER A 166 5.31 15.55 4.34
CA SER A 166 4.74 16.89 4.38
C SER A 166 4.81 17.50 5.78
N ASN A 167 4.68 18.82 5.89
CA ASN A 167 4.77 19.53 7.17
C ASN A 167 3.71 19.08 8.18
N ASP A 168 2.50 18.74 7.71
CA ASP A 168 1.40 18.21 8.52
C ASP A 168 1.46 16.69 8.72
N GLN A 169 2.46 16.02 8.13
CA GLN A 169 2.69 14.58 8.17
C GLN A 169 1.53 13.74 7.62
N GLN A 170 0.63 14.35 6.86
CA GLN A 170 -0.51 13.66 6.24
C GLN A 170 -0.18 13.10 4.85
N ALA A 171 0.98 13.43 4.30
CA ALA A 171 1.45 12.98 3.01
C ALA A 171 2.94 12.64 3.04
N ILE A 172 3.36 11.80 2.10
CA ILE A 172 4.77 11.55 1.80
C ILE A 172 5.18 12.31 0.54
N VAL A 173 6.44 12.71 0.48
CA VAL A 173 7.06 13.35 -0.69
C VAL A 173 8.14 12.40 -1.19
N LEU A 174 7.88 11.74 -2.31
CA LEU A 174 8.80 10.78 -2.91
C LEU A 174 10.02 11.52 -3.46
N HIS A 175 11.21 10.96 -3.26
CA HIS A 175 12.40 11.52 -3.89
C HIS A 175 12.36 11.30 -5.42
N PRO A 176 12.67 12.31 -6.25
CA PRO A 176 12.60 12.18 -7.71
C PRO A 176 13.44 11.03 -8.28
N ASP A 177 14.68 10.85 -7.83
CA ASP A 177 15.54 9.74 -8.26
C ASP A 177 14.93 8.37 -7.96
N TRP A 178 14.25 8.23 -6.81
CA TRP A 178 13.53 7.00 -6.47
C TRP A 178 12.31 6.80 -7.38
N ALA A 179 11.60 7.87 -7.75
CA ALA A 179 10.49 7.78 -8.69
C ALA A 179 10.92 7.23 -10.05
N THR A 180 12.02 7.76 -10.60
CA THR A 180 12.63 7.27 -11.85
C THR A 180 13.04 5.81 -11.72
N TYR A 181 13.79 5.47 -10.66
CA TYR A 181 14.25 4.09 -10.46
C TYR A 181 13.07 3.11 -10.31
N LEU A 182 12.05 3.46 -9.52
CA LEU A 182 10.87 2.63 -9.32
C LEU A 182 10.06 2.45 -10.61
N GLN A 183 9.97 3.50 -11.45
CA GLN A 183 9.30 3.43 -12.75
C GLN A 183 10.03 2.50 -13.72
N GLU A 184 11.35 2.68 -13.85
CA GLU A 184 12.20 1.89 -14.75
C GLU A 184 12.26 0.41 -14.36
N ASN A 185 12.11 0.12 -13.07
CA ASN A 185 12.24 -1.22 -12.50
C ASN A 185 10.93 -1.78 -11.93
N ASP A 186 9.78 -1.19 -12.30
CA ASP A 186 8.47 -1.43 -11.67
C ASP A 186 8.15 -2.93 -11.51
N ALA A 187 8.25 -3.69 -12.59
CA ALA A 187 7.93 -5.12 -12.58
C ALA A 187 8.79 -5.92 -11.57
N GLN A 188 10.09 -5.62 -11.48
CA GLN A 188 11.00 -6.35 -10.60
C GLN A 188 10.82 -5.93 -9.14
N ILE A 189 10.62 -4.63 -8.88
CA ILE A 189 10.34 -4.12 -7.54
C ILE A 189 9.01 -4.66 -7.02
N GLN A 190 7.98 -4.68 -7.88
CA GLN A 190 6.69 -5.24 -7.53
C GLN A 190 6.78 -6.72 -7.20
N GLN A 191 7.48 -7.50 -8.02
CA GLN A 191 7.65 -8.92 -7.78
C GLN A 191 8.45 -9.17 -6.48
N TRP A 192 9.54 -8.44 -6.26
CA TRP A 192 10.33 -8.54 -5.03
C TRP A 192 9.50 -8.26 -3.78
N ALA A 193 8.71 -7.18 -3.77
CA ALA A 193 7.85 -6.86 -2.63
C ALA A 193 6.70 -7.85 -2.45
N PHE A 194 6.16 -8.36 -3.56
CA PHE A 194 5.12 -9.37 -3.53
C PHE A 194 5.62 -10.71 -2.99
N ASP A 195 6.80 -11.16 -3.42
CA ASP A 195 7.43 -12.39 -2.90
C ASP A 195 7.63 -12.31 -1.39
N ALA A 196 8.11 -11.16 -0.88
CA ALA A 196 8.29 -10.94 0.55
C ALA A 196 6.95 -10.96 1.32
N TRP A 197 5.87 -10.44 0.71
CA TRP A 197 4.52 -10.55 1.26
C TRP A 197 4.00 -11.98 1.26
N VAL A 198 4.21 -12.73 0.18
CA VAL A 198 3.82 -14.14 0.07
C VAL A 198 4.48 -14.95 1.19
N GLU A 199 5.80 -14.81 1.38
CA GLU A 199 6.54 -15.49 2.43
C GLU A 199 5.96 -15.21 3.82
N TYR A 200 5.65 -13.93 4.10
CA TYR A 200 4.99 -13.54 5.35
C TYR A 200 3.60 -14.19 5.52
N MET A 201 2.80 -14.23 4.45
CA MET A 201 1.46 -14.81 4.49
C MET A 201 1.49 -16.34 4.61
N GLU A 202 2.49 -17.01 4.03
CA GLU A 202 2.76 -18.43 4.21
C GLU A 202 3.06 -18.77 5.67
N TRP A 203 3.91 -17.97 6.31
CA TRP A 203 4.18 -18.11 7.74
C TRP A 203 2.90 -17.93 8.61
N CYS A 204 2.05 -16.95 8.26
CA CYS A 204 0.79 -16.72 8.98
C CYS A 204 -0.27 -17.81 8.77
N ASN A 205 -0.18 -18.60 7.70
CA ASN A 205 -1.21 -19.55 7.27
C ASN A 205 -0.61 -20.94 6.99
N PRO A 206 -0.01 -21.60 8.00
CA PRO A 206 0.59 -22.92 7.81
C PRO A 206 -0.47 -23.92 7.34
N GLY A 207 -0.16 -24.66 6.28
CA GLY A 207 -1.04 -25.68 5.69
C GLY A 207 -2.00 -25.16 4.62
N VAL A 208 -1.99 -23.86 4.29
CA VAL A 208 -2.72 -23.34 3.14
C VAL A 208 -1.83 -23.39 1.89
N GLU A 209 -2.18 -24.25 0.93
CA GLU A 209 -1.44 -24.36 -0.33
C GLU A 209 -1.71 -23.18 -1.28
N HIS A 210 -0.74 -22.90 -2.16
CA HIS A 210 -0.83 -21.90 -3.22
C HIS A 210 -1.21 -20.50 -2.73
N ILE A 211 -0.57 -20.00 -1.66
CA ILE A 211 -0.85 -18.65 -1.14
C ILE A 211 -0.55 -17.57 -2.17
N ALA A 212 0.53 -17.69 -2.94
CA ALA A 212 0.85 -16.74 -4.00
C ALA A 212 -0.32 -16.51 -4.99
N SER A 213 -1.06 -17.55 -5.39
CA SER A 213 -2.18 -17.41 -6.32
C SER A 213 -3.44 -16.79 -5.69
N LYS A 214 -3.46 -16.65 -4.36
CA LYS A 214 -4.56 -16.07 -3.56
C LYS A 214 -4.32 -14.60 -3.22
N LEU A 215 -3.13 -14.08 -3.52
CA LEU A 215 -2.77 -12.69 -3.26
C LEU A 215 -2.70 -11.91 -4.58
N PRO A 216 -3.23 -10.67 -4.64
CA PRO A 216 -3.08 -9.84 -5.83
C PRO A 216 -1.65 -9.34 -5.98
N LEU A 217 -0.97 -9.72 -7.08
CA LEU A 217 0.32 -9.12 -7.44
C LEU A 217 0.19 -7.60 -7.56
N THR A 218 -0.82 -7.10 -8.28
CA THR A 218 -1.16 -5.68 -8.38
C THR A 218 -2.68 -5.48 -8.25
N LEU A 219 -3.12 -4.32 -7.75
CA LEU A 219 -4.54 -3.94 -7.79
C LEU A 219 -4.94 -3.23 -9.07
N LEU A 220 -3.96 -2.73 -9.83
CA LEU A 220 -4.23 -2.24 -11.16
C LEU A 220 -4.54 -3.44 -12.02
N ILE A 221 -5.78 -3.51 -12.48
CA ILE A 221 -6.13 -4.41 -13.57
C ILE A 221 -5.17 -4.02 -14.69
N LEU A 222 -4.16 -4.85 -14.95
CA LEU A 222 -3.56 -4.89 -16.27
C LEU A 222 -4.73 -5.26 -17.17
N THR A 223 -5.33 -4.27 -17.82
CA THR A 223 -6.10 -4.50 -19.03
C THR A 223 -5.12 -5.04 -20.06
N LEU A 224 -4.75 -6.32 -19.93
CA LEU A 224 -4.42 -7.15 -21.06
C LEU A 224 -5.73 -7.46 -21.77
N HIS A 225 -6.35 -6.42 -22.32
CA HIS A 225 -7.17 -6.53 -23.52
C HIS A 225 -6.61 -5.48 -24.47
N SER A 226 -5.92 -5.99 -25.47
CA SER A 226 -5.58 -5.34 -26.71
C SER A 226 -6.64 -4.32 -27.16
N GLY A 227 -6.22 -3.08 -27.37
CA GLY A 227 -6.92 -2.10 -28.19
C GLY A 227 -7.66 -0.99 -27.43
N GLY A 228 -7.06 0.20 -27.42
CA GLY A 228 -7.72 1.48 -27.73
C GLY A 228 -8.84 2.00 -26.81
N LEU A 229 -8.59 3.19 -26.24
CA LEU A 229 -9.53 4.28 -25.90
C LEU A 229 -11.04 3.95 -25.86
N ASN A 230 -11.71 4.22 -24.73
CA ASN A 230 -12.62 5.38 -24.54
C ASN A 230 -13.44 5.19 -23.23
N TRP A 231 -13.08 5.89 -22.15
CA TRP A 231 -13.66 5.68 -20.80
C TRP A 231 -15.01 6.39 -20.54
N HIS A 232 -15.61 7.06 -21.53
CA HIS A 232 -16.83 7.84 -21.32
C HIS A 232 -18.17 7.06 -21.27
N ARG A 233 -18.18 5.72 -21.36
CA ARG A 233 -19.44 4.95 -21.42
C ARG A 233 -19.84 4.12 -20.19
N HIS A 234 -18.98 3.99 -19.18
CA HIS A 234 -19.29 3.10 -18.03
C HIS A 234 -19.94 3.76 -16.81
N LEU A 235 -20.07 5.09 -16.77
CA LEU A 235 -20.80 5.78 -15.70
C LEU A 235 -22.33 5.67 -15.82
N ALA A 236 -22.87 5.31 -16.99
CA ALA A 236 -24.33 5.22 -17.20
C ALA A 236 -24.97 3.94 -16.62
N HIS A 237 -24.21 2.86 -16.45
CA HIS A 237 -24.75 1.58 -15.97
C HIS A 237 -24.75 1.48 -14.44
N VAL A 238 -23.83 2.19 -13.76
CA VAL A 238 -23.78 2.22 -12.29
C VAL A 238 -24.81 3.21 -11.74
N LEU A 239 -25.08 4.32 -12.43
CA LEU A 239 -26.13 5.27 -12.00
C LEU A 239 -27.55 4.73 -12.22
N SER A 240 -27.81 3.90 -13.25
CA SER A 240 -29.13 3.29 -13.46
C SER A 240 -29.52 2.24 -12.41
N LEU A 241 -28.55 1.73 -11.65
CA LEU A 241 -28.77 0.79 -10.53
C LEU A 241 -29.08 1.49 -9.20
N PHE A 242 -28.96 2.82 -9.12
CA PHE A 242 -29.31 3.61 -7.93
C PHE A 242 -30.61 4.42 -8.06
N ASP A 243 -31.12 4.66 -9.26
CA ASP A 243 -32.36 5.44 -9.48
C ASP A 243 -33.66 4.61 -9.51
N SER A 244 -33.60 3.28 -9.37
CA SER A 244 -34.78 2.40 -9.44
C SER A 244 -35.40 2.03 -8.08
N SER A 245 -35.11 2.76 -7.00
CA SER A 245 -35.79 2.57 -5.70
C SER A 245 -36.43 3.81 -5.07
N ILE A 246 -36.65 4.89 -5.83
CA ILE A 246 -37.50 6.01 -5.40
C ILE A 246 -38.41 6.46 -6.55
N ALA A 247 -39.39 5.63 -6.90
CA ALA A 247 -40.69 6.08 -7.41
C ALA A 247 -41.65 4.89 -7.36
N SER A 248 -42.65 5.02 -6.49
CA SER A 248 -43.92 4.29 -6.51
C SER A 248 -44.65 4.43 -7.84
#